data_AF-A0A1Y1N2F2-F1
#
_entry.id   AF-A0A1Y1N2F2-F1
#
_cell.length_a   1.000
_cell.length_b   1.000
_cell.length_c   1.000
_cell.angle_alpha   90.00
_cell.angle_beta   90.00
_cell.angle_gamma   90.00
#
_symmetry.space_group_name_H-M   'P 1'
#
loop_
_entity.id
_entity.type
_entity.pdbx_description
1 polymer ?
#
loop_
_entity_poly.entity_id
_entity_poly.type
_entity_poly.pdbx_seq_one_letter_code
_entity_poly.pdbx_strand_id
1 'polypeptide(L)'
;VMQVPQVNNVISVIQETAYKSILNVHRYIQGWKRFRNLWNFDKEITCSRFVSKNLSLTMFDEKFTFYASIISDLRQRKGFDDIGPIRVNLLPLIDAICEHSWRWKVTLGEK
;
A
#
# COMPACT_ATOMS: atom_id res chain seq x y z
N VAL A 1 5.10 -18.60 -49.37
CA VAL A 1 4.83 -18.50 -47.92
C VAL A 1 5.26 -17.12 -47.45
N MET A 2 4.41 -16.10 -47.61
CA MET A 2 4.62 -14.75 -47.05
C MET A 2 3.80 -14.66 -45.77
N GLN A 3 4.37 -15.10 -44.65
CA GLN A 3 3.82 -14.72 -43.35
C GLN A 3 4.09 -13.21 -43.18
N VAL A 4 2.99 -12.46 -43.16
CA VAL A 4 2.92 -11.03 -43.44
C VAL A 4 3.75 -10.25 -42.41
N PRO A 5 4.86 -9.59 -42.80
CA PRO A 5 5.73 -8.81 -41.88
C PRO A 5 4.95 -7.81 -41.02
N GLN A 6 3.85 -7.27 -41.54
CA GLN A 6 2.94 -6.38 -40.81
C GLN A 6 2.29 -7.06 -39.60
N VAL A 7 1.88 -8.33 -39.71
CA VAL A 7 1.30 -9.09 -38.59
C VAL A 7 2.35 -9.30 -37.50
N ASN A 8 3.58 -9.67 -37.86
CA ASN A 8 4.67 -9.83 -36.91
C ASN A 8 5.02 -8.52 -36.20
N ASN A 9 5.00 -7.39 -36.92
CA ASN A 9 5.21 -6.07 -36.31
C ASN A 9 4.11 -5.73 -35.30
N VAL A 10 2.84 -5.98 -35.63
CA VAL A 10 1.71 -5.76 -34.71
C VAL A 10 1.84 -6.63 -33.46
N ILE A 11 2.21 -7.90 -33.62
CA ILE A 11 2.45 -8.82 -32.49
C ILE A 11 3.55 -8.27 -31.57
N SER A 12 4.67 -7.82 -32.14
CA SER A 12 5.78 -7.24 -31.38
C SER A 12 5.35 -6.00 -30.59
N VAL A 13 4.57 -5.10 -31.21
CA VAL A 13 4.04 -3.89 -30.56
C VAL A 13 3.09 -4.24 -29.41
N ILE A 14 2.21 -5.23 -29.60
CA ILE A 14 1.29 -5.68 -28.55
C ILE A 14 2.07 -6.26 -27.37
N GLN A 15 3.08 -7.10 -27.63
CA GLN A 15 3.93 -7.69 -26.59
C GLN A 15 4.68 -6.62 -25.80
N GLU A 16 5.28 -5.65 -26.49
CA GLU A 16 5.99 -4.55 -25.86
C GLU A 16 5.05 -3.67 -25.02
N THR A 17 3.86 -3.39 -25.53
CA THR A 17 2.85 -2.59 -24.82
C THR A 17 2.33 -3.31 -23.58
N ALA A 18 2.08 -4.62 -23.66
CA ALA A 18 1.68 -5.43 -22.53
C ALA A 18 2.77 -5.44 -21.45
N TYR A 19 4.04 -5.67 -21.84
CA TYR A 19 5.17 -5.66 -20.91
C TYR A 19 5.33 -4.30 -20.21
N LYS A 20 5.28 -3.19 -20.97
CA LYS A 20 5.35 -1.84 -20.41
C LYS A 20 4.18 -1.56 -19.45
N SER A 21 2.97 -2.00 -19.78
CA SER A 21 1.79 -1.82 -18.93
C SER A 21 1.96 -2.54 -17.58
N ILE A 22 2.44 -3.80 -17.61
CA ILE A 22 2.73 -4.56 -16.39
C ILE A 22 3.81 -3.88 -15.55
N LEU A 23 4.88 -3.39 -16.19
CA LEU A 23 5.97 -2.70 -15.49
C LEU A 23 5.49 -1.41 -14.80
N ASN A 24 4.57 -0.68 -15.43
CA ASN A 24 3.96 0.52 -14.85
C ASN A 24 3.13 0.19 -13.62
N VAL A 25 2.29 -0.85 -13.70
CA VAL A 25 1.51 -1.35 -12.55
C VAL A 25 2.45 -1.81 -11.42
N HIS A 26 3.51 -2.55 -11.76
CA HIS A 26 4.49 -3.00 -10.76
C HIS A 26 5.14 -1.83 -10.02
N ARG A 27 5.61 -0.81 -10.76
CA ARG A 27 6.21 0.40 -10.18
C ARG A 27 5.23 1.15 -9.29
N TYR A 28 3.98 1.28 -9.72
CA TYR A 28 2.93 1.89 -8.92
C TYR A 28 2.71 1.15 -7.59
N ILE A 29 2.61 -0.18 -7.62
CA ILE A 29 2.42 -1.01 -6.43
C ILE A 29 3.60 -0.88 -5.45
N GLN A 30 4.85 -0.68 -5.93
CA GLN A 30 6.00 -0.44 -5.05
C GLN A 30 5.79 0.74 -4.10
N GLY A 31 5.03 1.76 -4.51
CA GLY A 31 4.72 2.92 -3.67
C GLY A 31 3.94 2.59 -2.40
N TRP A 32 3.22 1.46 -2.39
CA TRP A 32 2.46 0.99 -1.22
C TRP A 32 3.32 0.27 -0.18
N LYS A 33 4.56 -0.12 -0.54
CA LYS A 33 5.52 -0.72 0.40
C LYS A 33 5.91 0.20 1.56
N ARG A 34 5.61 1.50 1.47
CA ARG A 34 5.77 2.44 2.59
C ARG A 34 5.01 1.99 3.86
N PHE A 35 3.91 1.25 3.68
CA PHE A 35 3.09 0.75 4.78
C PHE A 35 3.53 -0.63 5.31
N ARG A 36 4.58 -1.25 4.75
CA ARG A 36 5.04 -2.61 5.11
C ARG A 36 5.28 -2.79 6.62
N ASN A 37 5.69 -1.72 7.30
CA ASN A 37 6.00 -1.74 8.72
C ASN A 37 4.76 -2.06 9.58
N LEU A 38 3.55 -1.83 9.07
CA LEU A 38 2.30 -2.18 9.76
C LEU A 38 2.12 -3.70 9.93
N TRP A 39 2.82 -4.50 9.11
CA TRP A 39 2.85 -5.96 9.15
C TRP A 39 4.15 -6.52 9.71
N ASN A 40 5.29 -5.89 9.40
CA ASN A 40 6.60 -6.44 9.76
C ASN A 40 6.90 -6.40 11.26
N PHE A 41 6.24 -5.51 12.01
CA PHE A 41 6.45 -5.39 13.45
C PHE A 41 5.32 -6.06 14.23
N ASP A 42 5.70 -6.79 15.27
CA ASP A 42 4.79 -7.29 16.28
C ASP A 42 4.24 -6.13 17.12
N LYS A 43 2.91 -6.00 17.17
CA LYS A 43 2.22 -4.87 17.80
C LYS A 43 2.44 -4.84 19.31
N GLU A 44 2.32 -6.00 19.95
CA GLU A 44 2.44 -6.14 21.40
C GLU A 44 3.85 -5.83 21.87
N ILE A 45 4.85 -6.44 21.24
CA ILE A 45 6.26 -6.25 21.60
C ILE A 45 6.66 -4.79 21.35
N THR A 46 6.22 -4.20 20.23
CA THR A 46 6.57 -2.82 19.87
C THR A 46 5.92 -1.82 20.81
N CYS A 47 4.62 -1.95 21.11
CA CYS A 47 3.93 -1.06 22.04
C CYS A 47 4.49 -1.20 23.47
N SER A 48 4.76 -2.43 23.93
CA SER A 48 5.34 -2.65 25.27
C SER A 48 6.73 -2.00 25.40
N ARG A 49 7.57 -2.12 24.37
CA ARG A 49 8.89 -1.46 24.32
C ARG A 49 8.78 0.06 24.19
N PHE A 50 7.70 0.57 23.59
CA PHE A 50 7.44 2.00 23.48
C PHE A 50 7.08 2.57 24.85
N VAL A 51 6.15 1.95 25.56
CA VAL A 51 5.72 2.35 26.90
C VAL A 51 6.84 2.24 27.93
N SER A 52 7.66 1.18 27.86
CA SER A 52 8.78 0.97 28.79
C SER A 52 9.87 2.06 28.73
N LYS A 53 9.85 2.92 27.71
CA LYS A 53 10.79 4.04 27.56
C LYS A 53 10.39 5.30 28.32
N ASN A 54 9.31 5.29 29.12
CA ASN A 54 8.80 6.46 29.86
C ASN A 54 8.65 7.70 28.95
N LEU A 55 7.97 7.52 27.83
CA LEU A 55 7.78 8.57 26.84
C LEU A 55 6.76 9.61 27.34
N SER A 56 6.93 10.86 26.89
CA SER A 56 5.97 11.92 27.19
C SER A 56 4.61 11.63 26.55
N LEU A 57 3.54 12.15 27.15
CA LEU A 57 2.18 12.04 26.61
C LEU A 57 2.09 12.55 25.16
N THR A 58 2.88 13.58 24.81
CA THR A 58 2.96 14.12 23.45
C THR A 58 3.39 13.06 22.44
N MET A 59 4.34 12.18 22.78
CA MET A 59 4.81 11.12 21.88
C MET A 59 3.73 10.06 21.64
N PHE A 60 2.85 9.81 22.61
CA PHE A 60 1.69 8.95 22.42
C PHE A 60 0.68 9.57 21.46
N ASP A 61 0.35 10.85 21.67
CA ASP A 61 -0.59 11.57 20.82
C ASP A 61 -0.11 11.65 19.36
N GLU A 62 1.20 11.86 19.14
CA GLU A 62 1.82 11.78 17.82
C GLU A 62 1.60 10.42 17.15
N LYS A 63 1.71 9.31 17.90
CA LYS A 63 1.46 7.96 17.36
C LYS A 63 -0.01 7.73 17.04
N PHE A 64 -0.92 8.14 17.92
CA PHE A 64 -2.36 8.03 17.66
C PHE A 64 -2.77 8.84 16.43
N THR A 65 -2.25 10.06 16.31
CA THR A 65 -2.48 10.96 15.17
C THR A 65 -1.88 10.38 13.89
N PHE A 66 -0.68 9.79 13.95
CA PHE A 66 -0.06 9.11 12.81
C PHE A 66 -0.94 7.99 12.25
N TYR A 67 -1.40 7.06 13.08
CA TYR A 67 -2.27 5.98 12.59
C TYR A 67 -3.67 6.48 12.18
N ALA A 68 -4.19 7.51 12.85
CA ALA A 68 -5.48 8.12 12.49
C ALA A 68 -5.44 8.80 11.12
N SER A 69 -4.36 9.54 10.83
CA SER A 69 -4.17 10.19 9.53
C SER A 69 -4.06 9.17 8.40
N ILE A 70 -3.33 8.07 8.58
CA ILE A 70 -3.29 6.98 7.59
C ILE A 70 -4.71 6.48 7.25
N ILE A 71 -5.53 6.21 8.26
CA ILE A 71 -6.90 5.72 8.06
C ILE A 71 -7.75 6.77 7.34
N SER A 72 -7.69 8.03 7.79
CA SER A 72 -8.44 9.14 7.19
C SER A 72 -8.05 9.33 5.72
N ASP A 73 -6.75 9.43 5.43
CA ASP A 73 -6.23 9.70 4.11
C ASP A 73 -6.56 8.57 3.13
N LEU A 74 -6.48 7.31 3.57
CA LEU A 74 -6.76 6.17 2.71
C LEU A 74 -8.25 5.97 2.47
N ARG A 75 -9.13 6.27 3.44
CA ARG A 75 -10.58 6.20 3.25
C ARG A 75 -11.11 7.27 2.30
N GLN A 76 -10.42 8.39 2.17
CA GLN A 76 -10.75 9.44 1.21
C GLN A 76 -10.27 9.12 -0.21
N ARG A 77 -9.37 8.15 -0.38
CA ARG A 77 -8.89 7.74 -1.70
C ARG A 77 -9.92 6.88 -2.43
N LYS A 78 -9.85 6.92 -3.75
CA LYS A 78 -10.59 6.00 -4.61
C LYS A 78 -10.10 4.58 -4.37
N GLY A 79 -11.04 3.63 -4.35
CA GLY A 79 -10.76 2.21 -4.21
C GLY A 79 -10.08 1.55 -5.41
N PHE A 80 -9.74 2.32 -6.43
CA PHE A 80 -9.05 1.85 -7.63
C PHE A 80 -8.25 2.98 -8.26
N ASP A 81 -7.23 2.61 -9.03
CA ASP A 81 -6.51 3.52 -9.92
C ASP A 81 -6.33 2.88 -11.29
N ASP A 82 -6.44 3.69 -12.34
CA ASP A 82 -6.24 3.27 -13.72
C ASP A 82 -4.79 3.57 -14.14
N ILE A 83 -4.06 2.54 -14.56
CA ILE A 83 -2.65 2.60 -14.95
C ILE A 83 -2.53 2.14 -16.39
N GLY A 84 -2.57 3.11 -17.31
CA GLY A 84 -2.71 2.81 -18.74
C GLY A 84 -3.99 2.01 -18.98
N PRO A 85 -3.92 0.82 -19.63
CA PRO A 85 -5.11 0.01 -19.92
C PRO A 85 -5.56 -0.87 -18.74
N ILE A 86 -4.89 -0.82 -17.58
CA ILE A 86 -5.15 -1.73 -16.44
C ILE A 86 -5.77 -0.96 -15.28
N ARG A 87 -6.95 -1.39 -14.82
CA ARG A 87 -7.55 -0.93 -13.57
C ARG A 87 -7.04 -1.78 -12.40
N VAL A 88 -6.39 -1.16 -11.43
CA VAL A 88 -5.93 -1.83 -10.21
C VAL A 88 -6.95 -1.62 -9.10
N ASN A 89 -7.51 -2.71 -8.58
CA ASN A 89 -8.38 -2.66 -7.40
C ASN A 89 -7.54 -2.51 -6.12
N LEU A 90 -7.73 -1.40 -5.41
CA LEU A 90 -7.00 -1.02 -4.21
C LEU A 90 -7.82 -1.16 -2.93
N LEU A 91 -9.14 -1.36 -3.03
CA LEU A 91 -10.02 -1.57 -1.88
C LEU A 91 -9.47 -2.59 -0.87
N PRO A 92 -9.12 -3.84 -1.25
CA PRO A 92 -8.66 -4.82 -0.28
C PRO A 92 -7.34 -4.41 0.41
N LEU A 93 -6.47 -3.68 -0.31
CA LEU A 93 -5.23 -3.17 0.26
C LEU A 93 -5.48 -2.01 1.23
N ILE A 94 -6.35 -1.07 0.84
CA ILE A 94 -6.76 0.06 1.69
C ILE A 94 -7.41 -0.44 2.97
N ASP A 95 -8.34 -1.39 2.87
CA ASP A 95 -9.04 -1.97 4.01
C ASP A 95 -8.04 -2.65 4.96
N ALA A 96 -7.12 -3.46 4.44
CA ALA A 96 -6.08 -4.09 5.24
C ALA A 96 -5.15 -3.08 5.93
N ILE A 97 -4.73 -2.00 5.25
CA ILE A 97 -3.91 -0.95 5.86
C ILE A 97 -4.67 -0.23 6.98
N CYS A 98 -5.95 0.09 6.73
CA CYS A 98 -6.79 0.76 7.71
C CYS A 98 -7.01 -0.11 8.94
N GLU A 99 -7.28 -1.40 8.74
CA GLU A 99 -7.43 -2.37 9.82
C GLU A 99 -6.15 -2.50 10.64
N HIS A 100 -5.00 -2.69 9.99
CA HIS A 100 -3.72 -2.80 10.70
C HIS A 100 -3.40 -1.52 11.49
N SER A 101 -3.64 -0.35 10.91
CA SER A 101 -3.47 0.95 11.58
C SER A 101 -4.40 1.09 12.79
N TRP A 102 -5.65 0.64 12.67
CA TRP A 102 -6.59 0.65 13.78
C TRP A 102 -6.14 -0.28 14.91
N ARG A 103 -5.70 -1.51 14.57
CA ARG A 103 -5.14 -2.45 15.56
C ARG A 103 -3.92 -1.88 16.28
N TRP A 104 -3.03 -1.18 15.58
CA TRP A 104 -1.91 -0.47 16.21
C TRP A 104 -2.39 0.55 17.26
N LYS A 105 -3.44 1.31 16.98
CA LYS A 105 -4.02 2.24 17.95
C LYS A 105 -4.62 1.52 19.15
N VAL A 106 -5.41 0.47 18.93
CA VAL A 106 -6.06 -0.29 20.01
C VAL A 106 -5.01 -0.91 20.93
N THR A 107 -4.04 -1.66 20.38
CA THR A 107 -2.96 -2.27 21.17
C THR A 107 -2.14 -1.23 21.94
N LEU A 108 -1.90 -0.05 21.38
CA LEU A 108 -1.19 1.02 22.09
C LEU A 108 -2.04 1.64 23.22
N GLY A 109 -3.35 1.77 23.02
CA GLY A 109 -4.28 2.33 24.02
C GLY A 109 -4.63 1.37 25.15
N GLU A 110 -4.39 0.07 24.99
CA GLU A 110 -4.55 -0.96 26.02
C GLU A 110 -3.34 -1.08 26.96
N LYS A 111 -2.24 -0.35 26.71
CA LYS A 111 -1.05 -0.32 27.57
C LYS A 111 -1.08 0.88 28.51
#